data_AF-A0A3D0D3T7-F1
#
_entry.id   AF-A0A3D0D3T7-F1
#
_cell.length_a   1.000
_cell.length_b   1.000
_cell.length_c   1.000
_cell.angle_alpha   90.00
_cell.angle_beta   90.00
_cell.angle_gamma   90.00
#
_symmetry.space_group_name_H-M   'P 1'
#
loop_
_entity.id
_entity.type
_entity.pdbx_description
1 polymer ?
#
loop_
_entity_poly.entity_id
_entity_poly.type
_entity_poly.pdbx_seq_one_letter_code
_entity_poly.pdbx_strand_id
1 'polypeptide(L)' 'MAEGRVIVVDGANVAYEEVSKENQPKVSNLVAVRRVLEQKGYRPIVIVDASLRYEIDDPAQLEVLIDDQTIR' A
#
# COMPACT_ATOMS: atom_id res chain seq x y z
N MET A 1 17.56 -19.77 -2.73
CA MET A 1 17.31 -18.31 -2.61
C MET A 1 16.92 -18.05 -1.17
N ALA A 2 17.59 -17.13 -0.46
CA ALA A 2 17.11 -16.75 0.88
C ALA A 2 15.73 -16.11 0.70
N GLU A 3 14.71 -16.80 1.15
CA GLU A 3 13.34 -16.32 1.14
C GLU A 3 13.28 -15.03 1.98
N GLY A 4 13.10 -13.88 1.32
CA GLY A 4 13.08 -12.56 1.97
C GLY A 4 12.12 -12.56 3.17
N ARG A 5 12.51 -11.92 4.28
CA ARG A 5 11.68 -11.90 5.49
C ARG A 5 10.34 -11.27 5.17
N VAL A 6 9.26 -11.94 5.57
CA VAL A 6 7.90 -11.40 5.40
C VAL A 6 7.71 -10.26 6.38
N ILE A 7 7.18 -9.12 5.90
CA ILE A 7 6.77 -7.99 6.72
C ILE A 7 5.31 -7.71 6.41
N VAL A 8 4.50 -7.55 7.45
CA VAL A 8 3.12 -7.06 7.32
C VAL A 8 3.13 -5.56 7.54
N VAL A 9 2.48 -4.83 6.64
CA VAL A 9 2.36 -3.36 6.67
C VAL A 9 0.90 -3.01 6.85
N ASP A 10 0.61 -2.14 7.80
CA ASP A 10 -0.69 -1.47 7.91
C ASP A 10 -0.80 -0.43 6.77
N GLY A 11 -1.49 -0.81 5.71
CA GLY A 11 -1.66 0.00 4.52
C GLY A 11 -2.55 1.21 4.77
N ALA A 12 -3.58 1.09 5.62
CA ALA A 12 -4.44 2.23 5.95
C ALA A 12 -3.62 3.34 6.59
N ASN A 13 -2.82 3.01 7.62
CA ASN A 13 -1.94 3.99 8.25
C ASN A 13 -0.94 4.60 7.25
N VAL A 14 -0.29 3.78 6.43
CA VAL A 14 0.67 4.26 5.42
C VAL A 14 0.02 5.17 4.38
N ALA A 15 -1.20 4.86 3.94
CA ALA A 15 -1.90 5.67 2.95
C ALA A 15 -2.16 7.10 3.47
N TYR A 16 -2.31 7.27 4.78
CA TYR A 16 -2.56 8.54 5.45
C TYR A 16 -1.31 9.38 5.80
N GLU A 17 -0.09 8.85 5.66
CA GLU A 17 1.17 9.56 6.03
C GLU A 17 1.30 10.93 5.33
N GLU A 18 1.00 10.98 4.04
CA GLU A 18 0.79 12.22 3.31
C GLU A 18 -0.55 12.18 2.58
N VAL A 19 -1.30 13.27 2.66
CA VAL A 19 -2.62 13.37 2.03
C VAL A 19 -2.60 14.23 0.77
N SER A 20 -3.60 14.05 -0.08
CA SER A 20 -3.86 14.92 -1.25
C SER A 20 -4.25 16.33 -0.80
N LYS A 21 -4.41 17.25 -1.76
CA LYS A 21 -4.95 18.60 -1.47
C LYS A 21 -6.37 18.56 -0.92
N GLU A 22 -7.10 17.48 -1.17
CA GLU A 22 -8.46 17.22 -0.74
C GLU A 22 -8.51 16.38 0.55
N ASN A 23 -7.37 16.23 1.23
CA ASN A 23 -7.21 15.50 2.48
C ASN A 23 -7.51 13.99 2.36
N GLN A 24 -7.32 13.42 1.17
CA GLN A 24 -7.48 12.00 0.91
C GLN A 24 -6.16 11.25 1.15
N PRO A 25 -6.19 10.00 1.66
CA PRO A 25 -5.02 9.13 1.65
C PRO A 25 -4.53 8.89 0.22
N LYS A 26 -3.25 8.57 0.06
CA LYS A 26 -2.62 8.44 -1.25
C LYS A 26 -2.22 7.01 -1.60
N VAL A 27 -2.59 6.53 -2.79
CA VAL A 27 -2.09 5.25 -3.31
C VAL A 27 -0.56 5.27 -3.47
N SER A 28 0.01 6.43 -3.79
CA SER A 28 1.46 6.59 -3.96
C SER A 28 2.25 6.20 -2.71
N ASN A 29 1.68 6.40 -1.50
CA ASN A 29 2.35 6.05 -0.25
C ASN A 29 2.48 4.52 -0.11
N LEU A 30 1.42 3.79 -0.47
CA LEU A 30 1.40 2.32 -0.48
C LEU A 30 2.46 1.75 -1.43
N VAL A 31 2.50 2.28 -2.66
CA VAL A 31 3.47 1.88 -3.68
C VAL A 31 4.90 2.16 -3.24
N ALA A 32 5.14 3.35 -2.65
CA ALA A 32 6.46 3.76 -2.19
C ALA A 32 6.98 2.86 -1.05
N VAL A 33 6.16 2.60 -0.02
CA VAL A 33 6.56 1.74 1.11
C VAL A 33 6.86 0.32 0.64
N ARG A 34 6.00 -0.25 -0.20
CA ARG A 34 6.22 -1.59 -0.77
C ARG A 34 7.56 -1.67 -1.50
N ARG A 35 7.83 -0.73 -2.42
CA ARG A 35 9.07 -0.69 -3.20
C ARG A 35 10.32 -0.57 -2.30
N VAL A 36 10.28 0.29 -1.29
CA VAL A 36 11.40 0.46 -0.35
C VAL A 36 11.66 -0.81 0.46
N LEU A 37 10.61 -1.51 0.90
CA LEU A 37 10.74 -2.77 1.63
C LEU A 37 11.29 -3.90 0.73
N GLU A 38 10.84 -4.00 -0.51
CA GLU A 38 11.39 -4.94 -1.50
C GLU A 38 12.88 -4.67 -1.77
N GLN A 39 13.26 -3.41 -1.95
CA GLN A 39 14.66 -3.01 -2.13
C GLN A 39 15.55 -3.35 -0.93
N LYS A 40 14.96 -3.42 0.27
CA LYS A 40 15.63 -3.85 1.50
C LYS A 40 15.66 -5.38 1.68
N GLY A 41 15.14 -6.15 0.72
CA GLY A 41 15.13 -7.61 0.75
C GLY A 41 13.97 -8.24 1.52
N TYR A 42 12.92 -7.47 1.81
CA TYR A 42 11.70 -7.97 2.43
C TYR A 42 10.68 -8.44 1.39
N ARG A 43 9.75 -9.29 1.83
CA ARG A 43 8.52 -9.62 1.11
C ARG A 43 7.35 -8.93 1.81
N PRO A 44 7.03 -7.68 1.46
CA PRO A 44 5.95 -6.94 2.10
C PRO A 44 4.58 -7.52 1.73
N ILE A 45 3.70 -7.60 2.72
CA ILE A 45 2.27 -7.82 2.57
C ILE A 45 1.59 -6.58 3.13
N VAL A 46 1.06 -5.74 2.25
CA VAL A 46 0.33 -4.53 2.63
C VAL A 46 -1.13 -4.92 2.84
N ILE A 47 -1.67 -4.66 4.03
CA ILE A 47 -3.06 -4.93 4.37
C ILE A 47 -3.81 -3.61 4.50
N VAL A 48 -4.90 -3.44 3.76
CA VAL A 48 -5.76 -2.25 3.84
C VAL A 48 -7.13 -2.61 4.39
N ASP A 49 -7.78 -1.66 5.08
CA ASP A 49 -9.17 -1.83 5.46
C ASP A 49 -10.11 -1.64 4.25
N ALA A 50 -11.36 -2.10 4.38
CA ALA A 50 -12.32 -2.05 3.29
C ALA A 50 -12.80 -0.64 2.95
N SER A 51 -12.75 0.31 3.89
CA SER A 51 -13.17 1.70 3.70
C SER A 51 -12.20 2.47 2.81
N LEU A 52 -10.91 2.13 2.82
CA LEU A 52 -9.88 2.84 2.06
C LEU A 52 -10.21 2.96 0.56
N ARG A 53 -10.92 1.97 -0.01
CA ARG A 53 -11.43 1.96 -1.39
C ARG A 53 -12.26 3.19 -1.77
N TYR A 54 -12.93 3.80 -0.80
CA TYR A 54 -13.83 4.94 -1.02
C TYR A 54 -13.20 6.28 -0.61
N GLU A 55 -12.10 6.25 0.13
CA GLU A 55 -11.48 7.44 0.72
C GLU A 55 -10.24 7.90 -0.05
N ILE A 56 -9.54 6.96 -0.70
CA ILE A 56 -8.25 7.19 -1.37
C ILE A 56 -8.34 8.09 -2.61
N ASP A 57 -7.23 8.75 -2.93
CA ASP A 57 -7.12 9.70 -4.04
C ASP A 57 -7.26 9.08 -5.43
N ASP A 58 -6.84 7.82 -5.60
CA ASP A 58 -7.01 7.04 -6.83
C ASP A 58 -7.58 5.64 -6.56
N PRO A 59 -8.91 5.50 -6.41
CA PRO A 59 -9.55 4.21 -6.17
C PRO A 59 -9.30 3.19 -7.29
N ALA A 60 -9.21 3.65 -8.54
CA ALA A 60 -8.99 2.78 -9.68
C ALA A 60 -7.61 2.13 -9.63
N GLN A 61 -6.57 2.89 -9.27
CA GLN A 61 -5.24 2.34 -9.08
C GLN A 61 -5.20 1.38 -7.89
N LEU A 62 -5.89 1.69 -6.78
CA LEU A 62 -5.95 0.78 -5.63
C LEU A 62 -6.55 -0.59 -6.02
N GLU A 63 -7.64 -0.61 -6.79
CA GLU A 63 -8.26 -1.87 -7.22
C GLU A 63 -7.32 -2.71 -8.10
N VAL A 64 -6.57 -2.08 -9.01
CA VAL A 64 -5.54 -2.80 -9.81
C VAL A 64 -4.50 -3.45 -8.89
N LEU A 65 -4.05 -2.76 -7.83
CA LEU A 65 -3.08 -3.30 -6.89
C LEU A 65 -3.65 -4.45 -6.04
N ILE A 66 -4.95 -4.43 -5.76
CA ILE A 66 -5.66 -5.51 -5.07
C ILE A 66 -5.78 -6.74 -5.99
N ASP A 67 -6.21 -6.53 -7.24
CA ASP A 67 -6.37 -7.59 -8.24
C ASP A 67 -5.04 -8.28 -8.56
N ASP A 68 -3.95 -7.51 -8.65
CA ASP A 68 -2.59 -8.02 -8.84
C ASP A 68 -2.00 -8.69 -7.59
N GLN A 69 -2.78 -8.80 -6.49
CA GLN A 69 -2.35 -9.29 -5.17
C GLN A 69 -1.13 -8.55 -4.61
N THR A 70 -0.91 -7.33 -5.08
CA THR A 70 0.17 -6.43 -4.68
C THR A 70 -0.14 -5.81 -3.31
N ILE A 71 -1.43 -5.58 -3.04
CA ILE A 71 -2.03 -5.13 -1.79
C ILE A 71 -3.20 -6.07 -1.44
N ARG A 72 -3.52 -6.25 -0.16
CA ARG A 72 -4.57 -7.16 0.33
C ARG A 72 -5.59 -6.48 1.22
#